data_AF-A0A452XSZ4-F1
#
_entry.id   AF-A0A452XSZ4-F1
#
_cell.length_a   1.000
_cell.length_b   1.000
_cell.length_c   1.000
_cell.angle_alpha   90.00
_cell.angle_beta   90.00
_cell.angle_gamma   90.00
#
_symmetry.space_group_name_H-M   'P 1'
#
loop_
_entity.id
_entity.type
_entity.pdbx_description
1 polymer ?
#
loop_
_entity_poly.entity_id
_entity_poly.type
_entity_poly.pdbx_seq_one_letter_code
_entity_poly.pdbx_strand_id
1 'polypeptide(L)'
;MKCPGYHKTSSRIAPGQVISPLSRINGNKSYITLRIFKEPSSGDWKIHVGANSGHPKLVGYFPKSLITRLIDKPVEISFGGYVKHRKSRPSPPMGSGYVFETGRAASFGILKLIDAQGIDHTIIADLPSSTDGKGCYTPSKIKWAQFFYGGPSCVD
;
A
#
# COMPACT_ATOMS: atom_id res chain seq x y z
N MET A 1 0.19 4.88 -19.55
CA MET A 1 -1.08 4.62 -18.84
C MET A 1 -1.92 5.88 -18.93
N LYS A 2 -3.10 5.84 -19.56
CA LYS A 2 -4.12 6.88 -19.40
C LYS A 2 -5.00 6.41 -18.24
N CYS A 3 -4.75 6.92 -17.03
CA CYS A 3 -5.58 6.64 -15.85
C CYS A 3 -6.51 7.82 -15.65
N PRO A 4 -7.74 7.83 -16.22
CA PRO A 4 -8.64 8.97 -16.11
C PRO A 4 -9.01 9.27 -14.66
N GLY A 5 -8.92 8.27 -13.77
CA GLY A 5 -9.11 8.42 -12.33
C GLY A 5 -8.01 9.19 -11.60
N TYR A 6 -6.80 9.29 -12.15
CA TYR A 6 -5.62 9.76 -11.41
C TYR A 6 -4.86 10.84 -12.18
N HIS A 7 -4.70 12.01 -11.56
CA HIS A 7 -4.00 13.15 -12.13
C HIS A 7 -2.58 13.23 -11.58
N LYS A 8 -1.58 13.05 -12.45
CA LYS A 8 -0.16 13.18 -12.09
C LYS A 8 0.24 14.64 -11.95
N THR A 9 1.00 14.95 -10.90
CA THR A 9 1.63 16.26 -10.70
C THR A 9 3.15 16.20 -10.86
N SER A 10 3.75 15.00 -10.80
CA SER A 10 5.17 14.77 -10.95
C SER A 10 5.46 13.67 -11.98
N SER A 11 6.55 13.82 -12.72
CA SER A 11 7.02 12.80 -13.67
C SER A 11 7.91 11.73 -13.03
N ARG A 12 8.48 11.98 -11.85
CA ARG A 12 9.53 11.12 -11.24
C ARG A 12 9.02 9.82 -10.61
N ILE A 13 7.82 9.87 -10.03
CA ILE A 13 7.19 8.73 -9.37
C ILE A 13 5.75 8.62 -9.89
N ALA A 14 5.35 7.42 -10.28
CA ALA A 14 4.01 7.14 -10.77
C ALA A 14 3.45 5.83 -10.19
N PRO A 15 2.12 5.70 -10.02
CA PRO A 15 1.51 4.41 -9.74
C PRO A 15 1.92 3.36 -10.77
N GLY A 16 2.23 2.15 -10.29
CA GLY A 16 2.71 1.03 -11.10
C GLY A 16 4.20 1.08 -11.45
N GLN A 17 4.95 2.10 -11.02
CA GLN A 17 6.40 2.13 -11.17
C GLN A 17 7.08 1.08 -10.29
N VAL A 18 8.13 0.46 -10.82
CA VAL A 18 8.96 -0.49 -10.09
C VAL A 18 9.79 0.27 -9.05
N ILE A 19 9.78 -0.21 -7.81
CA ILE A 19 10.68 0.28 -6.76
C ILE A 19 12.11 -0.10 -7.16
N SER A 20 12.99 0.89 -7.26
CA SER A 20 14.39 0.68 -7.64
C SER A 20 15.32 1.40 -6.66
N PRO A 21 16.37 0.71 -6.15
CA PRO A 21 16.66 -0.71 -6.35
C PRO A 21 15.61 -1.63 -5.70
N LEU A 22 15.60 -2.91 -6.06
CA LEU A 22 14.76 -3.92 -5.41
C LEU A 22 15.40 -4.42 -4.11
N SER A 23 14.57 -4.65 -3.10
CA SER A 23 14.99 -5.27 -1.84
C SER A 23 15.57 -6.67 -2.06
N ARG A 24 16.60 -7.03 -1.28
CA ARG A 24 17.20 -8.37 -1.28
C ARG A 24 16.91 -9.12 0.01
N ILE A 25 16.77 -10.44 -0.07
CA ILE A 25 16.75 -11.29 1.14
C ILE A 25 18.11 -11.16 1.83
N ASN A 26 18.10 -10.97 3.16
CA ASN A 26 19.31 -10.81 3.97
C ASN A 26 20.28 -9.72 3.47
N GLY A 27 19.77 -8.69 2.79
CA GLY A 27 20.57 -7.58 2.28
C GLY A 27 19.78 -6.27 2.31
N ASN A 28 20.24 -5.31 1.50
CA ASN A 28 19.65 -3.97 1.44
C ASN A 28 18.14 -4.02 1.15
N LYS A 29 17.41 -3.20 1.90
CA LYS A 29 15.97 -3.04 1.78
C LYS A 29 15.69 -1.67 1.16
N SER A 30 14.71 -1.64 0.27
CA SER A 30 14.18 -0.41 -0.29
C SER A 30 12.80 -0.14 0.30
N TYR A 31 12.58 1.11 0.65
CA TYR A 31 11.36 1.54 1.32
C TYR A 31 10.63 2.55 0.46
N ILE A 32 9.30 2.50 0.52
CA ILE A 32 8.44 3.55 0.01
C ILE A 32 7.55 4.03 1.14
N THR A 33 7.43 5.33 1.29
CA THR A 33 6.51 5.96 2.22
C THR A 33 5.36 6.54 1.44
N LEU A 34 4.13 6.13 1.78
CA LEU A 34 2.90 6.63 1.17
C LEU A 34 2.15 7.47 2.20
N ARG A 35 1.72 8.67 1.80
CA ARG A 35 0.73 9.46 2.56
C ARG A 35 -0.43 9.77 1.64
N ILE A 36 -1.63 9.44 2.07
CA ILE A 36 -2.87 9.64 1.32
C ILE A 36 -3.84 10.36 2.25
N PHE A 37 -4.31 11.53 1.84
CA PHE A 37 -5.25 12.31 2.62
C PHE A 37 -6.11 13.19 1.72
N LYS A 38 -7.32 13.48 2.20
CA LYS A 38 -8.23 14.43 1.56
C LYS A 38 -7.78 15.85 1.88
N GLU A 39 -7.47 16.65 0.87
CA GLU A 39 -7.13 18.05 1.03
C GLU A 39 -8.39 18.86 1.34
N PRO A 40 -8.45 19.60 2.46
CA PRO A 40 -9.67 20.31 2.85
C PRO A 40 -10.14 21.39 1.85
N SER A 41 -9.19 22.07 1.19
CA SER A 41 -9.50 23.19 0.28
C SER A 41 -10.13 22.74 -1.03
N SER A 42 -9.58 21.71 -1.67
CA SER A 42 -10.08 21.19 -2.96
C SER A 42 -11.13 20.10 -2.77
N GLY A 43 -10.99 19.30 -1.71
CA GLY A 43 -11.69 18.02 -1.51
C GLY A 43 -11.03 16.84 -2.25
N ASP A 44 -9.93 17.08 -2.97
CA ASP A 44 -9.22 16.04 -3.70
C ASP A 44 -8.40 15.17 -2.75
N TRP A 45 -8.23 13.89 -3.10
CA TRP A 45 -7.38 12.99 -2.35
C TRP A 45 -5.96 13.03 -2.89
N LYS A 46 -5.05 13.66 -2.14
CA LYS A 46 -3.64 13.83 -2.51
C LYS A 46 -2.84 12.59 -2.15
N ILE A 47 -1.90 12.23 -3.02
CA ILE A 47 -0.95 11.14 -2.79
C ILE A 47 0.45 11.73 -2.75
N HIS A 48 1.13 11.52 -1.62
CA HIS A 48 2.53 11.83 -1.47
C HIS A 48 3.34 10.55 -1.38
N VAL A 49 4.45 10.49 -2.10
CA VAL A 49 5.35 9.33 -2.09
C VAL A 49 6.78 9.78 -1.81
N GLY A 50 7.42 9.09 -0.87
CA GLY A 50 8.84 9.16 -0.60
C GLY A 50 9.49 7.82 -0.91
N ALA A 51 10.73 7.82 -1.39
CA ALA A 51 11.52 6.61 -1.58
C ALA A 51 12.74 6.67 -0.65
N ASN A 52 12.99 5.58 0.08
CA ASN A 52 14.03 5.48 1.09
C ASN A 52 13.96 6.65 2.07
N SER A 53 15.05 7.40 2.26
CA SER A 53 15.12 8.55 3.18
C SER A 53 14.53 9.84 2.62
N GLY A 54 13.88 9.81 1.45
CA GLY A 54 13.27 10.99 0.85
C GLY A 54 11.95 11.36 1.54
N HIS A 55 11.80 12.63 1.92
CA HIS A 55 10.51 13.17 2.36
C HIS A 55 9.43 12.93 1.30
N PRO A 56 8.22 12.46 1.68
CA PRO A 56 7.14 12.25 0.73
C PRO A 56 6.76 13.54 0.00
N LYS A 57 6.78 13.51 -1.34
CA LYS A 57 6.39 14.64 -2.20
C LYS A 57 5.09 14.33 -2.93
N LEU A 58 4.32 15.36 -3.25
CA LEU A 58 3.08 15.21 -4.02
C LEU A 58 3.39 14.61 -5.40
N VAL A 59 2.82 13.45 -5.70
CA VAL A 59 3.00 12.77 -7.00
C VAL A 59 1.75 12.83 -7.88
N GLY A 60 0.59 13.03 -7.25
CA GLY A 60 -0.67 13.19 -7.93
C GLY A 60 -1.86 13.11 -6.97
N TYR A 61 -3.06 13.07 -7.53
CA TYR A 61 -4.30 13.09 -6.77
C TYR A 61 -5.47 12.40 -7.49
N PHE A 62 -6.46 11.98 -6.71
CA PHE A 62 -7.78 11.60 -7.20
C PHE A 62 -8.73 12.80 -7.05
N PRO A 63 -9.29 13.32 -8.15
CA PRO A 63 -10.24 14.43 -8.11
C PRO A 63 -11.50 14.06 -7.32
N LYS A 64 -12.01 14.96 -6.48
CA LYS A 64 -13.25 14.72 -5.70
C LYS A 64 -14.44 14.29 -6.57
N SER A 65 -14.50 14.81 -7.79
CA SER A 65 -15.57 14.53 -8.75
C SER A 65 -15.64 13.07 -9.20
N LEU A 66 -14.52 12.33 -9.07
CA LEU A 66 -14.44 10.92 -9.44
C LEU A 66 -14.64 9.97 -8.26
N ILE A 67 -14.56 10.48 -7.02
CA ILE A 67 -14.69 9.70 -5.77
C ILE A 67 -15.75 10.32 -4.86
N THR A 68 -16.93 10.54 -5.42
CA THR A 68 -18.06 11.20 -4.74
C THR A 68 -18.49 10.50 -3.45
N ARG A 69 -18.33 9.18 -3.37
CA ARG A 69 -18.67 8.38 -2.18
C ARG A 69 -17.69 8.57 -1.01
N LEU A 70 -16.53 9.21 -1.23
CA LEU A 70 -15.52 9.51 -0.21
C LEU A 70 -15.56 10.99 0.21
N ILE A 71 -16.59 11.74 -0.16
CA ILE A 71 -16.70 13.17 0.14
C ILE A 71 -17.20 13.37 1.58
N ASP A 72 -18.35 12.80 1.92
CA ASP A 72 -19.12 13.10 3.13
C ASP A 72 -19.57 11.84 3.88
N LYS A 73 -19.04 10.67 3.50
CA LYS A 73 -19.38 9.38 4.11
C LYS A 73 -18.22 8.84 4.93
N PRO A 74 -18.51 7.97 5.92
CA PRO A 74 -17.48 7.19 6.60
C PRO A 74 -16.58 6.50 5.57
N VAL A 75 -15.26 6.68 5.75
CA VAL A 75 -14.25 6.08 4.89
C VAL A 75 -13.72 4.84 5.57
N GLU A 76 -13.83 3.70 4.89
CA GLU A 76 -13.09 2.51 5.26
C GLU A 76 -11.67 2.58 4.68
N ILE A 77 -10.68 2.32 5.54
CA ILE A 77 -9.28 2.29 5.14
C ILE A 77 -8.75 0.88 5.37
N SER A 78 -8.26 0.27 4.29
CA SER A 78 -7.66 -1.06 4.33
C SER A 78 -6.21 -0.97 3.86
N PHE A 79 -5.34 -1.76 4.49
CA PHE A 79 -3.95 -1.94 4.06
C PHE A 79 -3.81 -3.29 3.40
N GLY A 80 -3.17 -3.34 2.24
CA GLY A 80 -2.96 -4.60 1.56
C GLY A 80 -2.47 -4.44 0.14
N GLY A 81 -2.67 -5.50 -0.63
CA GLY A 81 -2.32 -5.58 -2.04
C GLY A 81 -2.94 -6.82 -2.66
N TYR A 82 -2.83 -6.92 -3.97
CA TYR A 82 -3.27 -8.08 -4.71
C TYR A 82 -2.17 -8.52 -5.67
N VAL A 83 -2.15 -9.80 -5.96
CA VAL A 83 -1.41 -10.34 -7.10
C VAL A 83 -2.40 -10.70 -8.20
N LYS A 84 -2.01 -10.50 -9.45
CA LYS A 84 -2.85 -10.88 -10.59
C LYS A 84 -1.98 -11.49 -11.67
N HIS A 85 -2.47 -12.58 -12.25
CA HIS A 85 -1.90 -13.17 -13.44
C HIS A 85 -2.85 -12.97 -14.64
N ARG A 86 -2.30 -12.78 -15.85
CA ARG A 86 -3.12 -12.58 -17.07
C ARG A 86 -3.59 -13.88 -17.73
N LYS A 87 -2.92 -15.01 -17.44
CA LYS A 87 -3.25 -16.34 -17.97
C LYS A 87 -3.75 -17.24 -16.82
N SER A 88 -4.53 -18.27 -17.13
CA SER A 88 -4.91 -19.30 -16.16
C SER A 88 -3.67 -20.11 -15.74
N ARG A 89 -3.01 -19.66 -14.67
CA ARG A 89 -1.82 -20.25 -14.05
C ARG A 89 -1.89 -19.96 -12.55
N PRO A 90 -1.16 -20.72 -11.72
CA PRO A 90 -0.95 -20.38 -10.32
C PRO A 90 -0.66 -18.89 -10.14
N SER A 91 -1.30 -18.28 -9.13
CA SER A 91 -1.09 -16.88 -8.78
C SER A 91 0.38 -16.63 -8.46
N PRO A 92 1.00 -15.49 -8.86
CA PRO A 92 2.44 -15.31 -8.72
C PRO A 92 2.83 -15.06 -7.25
N PRO A 93 4.12 -15.16 -6.89
CA PRO A 93 4.56 -14.85 -5.54
C PRO A 93 4.19 -13.40 -5.15
N MET A 94 3.79 -13.19 -3.90
CA MET A 94 3.49 -11.87 -3.35
C MET A 94 4.67 -11.36 -2.51
N GLY A 95 4.94 -10.05 -2.58
CA GLY A 95 5.99 -9.42 -1.77
C GLY A 95 7.36 -10.01 -2.09
N SER A 96 7.99 -10.64 -1.10
CA SER A 96 9.28 -11.33 -1.28
C SER A 96 9.15 -12.79 -1.73
N GLY A 97 7.93 -13.33 -1.82
CA GLY A 97 7.68 -14.75 -2.10
C GLY A 97 7.75 -15.67 -0.87
N TYR A 98 8.00 -15.12 0.31
CA TYR A 98 8.11 -15.89 1.57
C TYR A 98 6.95 -15.58 2.51
N VAL A 99 6.51 -16.61 3.25
CA VAL A 99 5.58 -16.47 4.37
C VAL A 99 6.27 -15.81 5.57
N PHE A 100 5.50 -15.15 6.45
CA PHE A 100 6.06 -14.29 7.50
C PHE A 100 6.85 -15.06 8.56
N GLU A 101 6.51 -16.33 8.81
CA GLU A 101 7.17 -17.22 9.77
C GLU A 101 8.64 -17.46 9.43
N THR A 102 9.02 -17.30 8.16
CA THR A 102 10.42 -17.41 7.73
C THR A 102 11.30 -16.22 8.12
N GLY A 103 10.72 -15.12 8.59
CA GLY A 103 11.42 -13.85 8.82
C GLY A 103 11.89 -13.15 7.54
N ARG A 104 11.46 -13.62 6.36
CA ARG A 104 11.90 -13.11 5.04
C ARG A 104 10.79 -12.42 4.25
N ALA A 105 9.58 -12.32 4.80
CA ALA A 105 8.45 -11.66 4.18
C ALA A 105 8.68 -10.16 3.96
N ALA A 106 7.90 -9.56 3.05
CA ALA A 106 7.81 -8.12 2.93
C ALA A 106 6.96 -7.57 4.09
N SER A 107 7.00 -6.25 4.33
CA SER A 107 6.22 -5.64 5.41
C SER A 107 5.64 -4.30 5.01
N PHE A 108 4.45 -4.00 5.55
CA PHE A 108 4.00 -2.63 5.76
C PHE A 108 4.35 -2.23 7.18
N GLY A 109 4.97 -1.07 7.36
CA GLY A 109 5.36 -0.56 8.67
C GLY A 109 5.02 0.92 8.83
N ILE A 110 5.04 1.39 10.08
CA ILE A 110 4.68 2.76 10.45
C ILE A 110 3.24 3.08 10.00
N LEU A 111 2.32 2.16 10.29
CA LEU A 111 0.91 2.30 9.98
C LEU A 111 0.27 3.39 10.83
N LYS A 112 -0.29 4.39 10.15
CA LYS A 112 -0.91 5.55 10.76
C LYS A 112 -2.20 5.93 10.04
N LEU A 113 -3.18 6.37 10.81
CA LEU A 113 -4.34 7.10 10.34
C LEU A 113 -4.09 8.60 10.51
N ILE A 114 -4.38 9.40 9.50
CA ILE A 114 -4.35 10.85 9.60
C ILE A 114 -5.80 11.31 9.73
N ASP A 115 -6.15 11.97 10.84
CA ASP A 115 -7.50 12.47 11.05
C ASP A 115 -7.77 13.79 10.29
N ALA A 116 -8.99 14.30 10.41
CA ALA A 116 -9.42 15.52 9.72
C ALA A 116 -8.67 16.78 10.22
N GLN A 117 -8.07 16.73 11.40
CA GLN A 117 -7.25 17.78 11.99
C GLN A 117 -5.78 17.67 11.56
N GLY A 118 -5.42 16.62 10.79
CA GLY A 118 -4.06 16.36 10.35
C GLY A 118 -3.20 15.69 11.41
N ILE A 119 -3.80 15.14 12.47
CA ILE A 119 -3.09 14.44 13.54
C ILE A 119 -2.88 12.98 13.15
N ASP A 120 -1.65 12.50 13.34
CA ASP A 120 -1.26 11.12 13.11
C ASP A 120 -1.66 10.24 14.30
N HIS A 121 -2.46 9.20 14.05
CA HIS A 121 -2.83 8.16 15.01
C HIS A 121 -2.16 6.85 14.62
N THR A 122 -1.24 6.36 15.44
CA THR A 122 -0.53 5.10 15.20
C THR A 122 -1.47 3.91 15.37
N ILE A 123 -1.49 2.99 14.41
CA ILE A 123 -2.30 1.78 14.47
C ILE A 123 -1.56 0.74 15.33
N ILE A 124 -2.00 0.58 16.58
CA ILE A 124 -1.38 -0.33 17.55
C ILE A 124 -2.16 -1.65 17.74
N ALA A 125 -3.42 -1.68 17.33
CA ALA A 125 -4.28 -2.84 17.46
C ALA A 125 -4.24 -3.72 16.19
N ASP A 126 -4.49 -5.02 16.38
CA ASP A 126 -4.76 -5.93 15.27
C ASP A 126 -6.08 -5.56 14.59
N LEU A 127 -6.12 -5.64 13.27
CA LEU A 127 -7.30 -5.31 12.47
C LEU A 127 -7.80 -6.56 11.74
N PRO A 128 -9.11 -6.65 11.42
CA PRO A 128 -9.63 -7.72 10.58
C PRO A 128 -8.86 -7.81 9.26
N SER A 129 -8.51 -9.03 8.85
CA SER A 129 -7.86 -9.31 7.57
C SER A 129 -8.68 -10.31 6.75
N SER A 130 -8.60 -10.18 5.43
CA SER A 130 -9.24 -11.06 4.46
C SER A 130 -8.27 -11.41 3.35
N THR A 131 -8.31 -12.65 2.88
CA THR A 131 -7.48 -13.16 1.77
C THR A 131 -8.30 -14.10 0.92
N ASP A 132 -8.31 -13.90 -0.40
CA ASP A 132 -9.08 -14.73 -1.34
C ASP A 132 -8.54 -16.17 -1.45
N GLY A 133 -7.24 -16.38 -1.22
CA GLY A 133 -6.59 -17.70 -1.17
C GLY A 133 -6.12 -18.04 0.25
N LYS A 134 -6.94 -18.78 1.01
CA LYS A 134 -6.58 -19.22 2.37
C LYS A 134 -5.28 -20.03 2.33
N GLY A 135 -4.28 -19.60 3.11
CA GLY A 135 -3.04 -20.34 3.31
C GLY A 135 -1.86 -19.96 2.42
N CYS A 136 -2.07 -19.22 1.32
CA CYS A 136 -0.94 -18.84 0.45
C CYS A 136 -0.32 -17.49 0.79
N TYR A 137 -1.17 -16.49 1.08
CA TYR A 137 -0.76 -15.09 1.27
C TYR A 137 -1.23 -14.53 2.62
N THR A 138 -1.38 -15.41 3.61
CA THR A 138 -1.86 -15.04 4.94
C THR A 138 -0.93 -13.98 5.54
N PRO A 139 -1.42 -12.75 5.81
CA PRO A 139 -0.61 -11.73 6.46
C PRO A 139 -0.41 -12.08 7.93
N SER A 140 0.65 -11.54 8.54
CA SER A 140 0.76 -11.56 9.99
C SER A 140 -0.29 -10.65 10.64
N LYS A 141 -0.55 -10.86 11.93
CA LYS A 141 -1.24 -9.86 12.76
C LYS A 141 -0.49 -8.53 12.74
N ILE A 142 -1.22 -7.44 12.93
CA ILE A 142 -0.59 -6.13 13.15
C ILE A 142 -0.01 -6.10 14.56
N LYS A 143 1.28 -5.77 14.66
CA LYS A 143 1.97 -5.49 15.92
C LYS A 143 2.88 -4.28 15.72
N TRP A 144 2.88 -3.35 16.67
CA TRP A 144 3.75 -2.16 16.64
C TRP A 144 3.66 -1.37 15.32
N ALA A 145 2.43 -1.16 14.83
CA ALA A 145 2.16 -0.49 13.56
C ALA A 145 2.86 -1.13 12.34
N GLN A 146 3.02 -2.45 12.37
CA GLN A 146 3.60 -3.23 11.29
C GLN A 146 2.84 -4.55 11.10
N PHE A 147 2.74 -5.00 9.85
CA PHE A 147 2.46 -6.40 9.53
C PHE A 147 3.34 -6.88 8.38
N PHE A 148 3.53 -8.19 8.32
CA PHE A 148 4.26 -8.88 7.28
C PHE A 148 3.30 -9.52 6.28
N TYR A 149 3.70 -9.52 5.02
CA TYR A 149 2.94 -10.11 3.92
C TYR A 149 3.88 -10.74 2.89
N GLY A 150 3.39 -11.79 2.23
CA GLY A 150 4.13 -12.50 1.19
C GLY A 150 3.61 -13.91 1.03
N GLY A 151 4.22 -14.66 0.11
CA GLY A 151 3.88 -16.07 -0.09
C GLY A 151 4.32 -16.61 -1.46
N PRO A 152 4.49 -17.94 -1.58
CA PRO A 152 5.23 -18.55 -2.69
C PRO A 152 4.49 -18.69 -4.02
N SER A 153 3.17 -18.43 -4.08
CA SER A 153 2.21 -18.67 -5.20
C SER A 153 1.09 -19.61 -4.73
N CYS A 154 -0.19 -19.38 -5.10
CA CYS A 154 -1.23 -20.41 -4.97
C CYS A 154 -1.42 -21.18 -6.27
N VAL A 155 -1.72 -22.47 -6.18
CA VAL A 155 -2.52 -23.14 -7.22
C VAL A 155 -3.97 -22.82 -6.90
N ASP A 156 -4.66 -22.16 -7.83
CA ASP A 156 -6.10 -21.92 -7.72
C ASP A 156 -6.89 -23.21 -7.96
#